data_AF-A0A2D9CHM9-F1
#
_entry.id   AF-A0A2D9CHM9-F1
#
_cell.length_a   1.000
_cell.length_b   1.000
_cell.length_c   1.000
_cell.angle_alpha   90.00
_cell.angle_beta   90.00
_cell.angle_gamma   90.00
#
_symmetry.space_group_name_H-M   'P 1'
#
loop_
_entity.id
_entity.type
_entity.pdbx_description
1 polymer ?
#
loop_
_entity_poly.entity_id
_entity_poly.type
_entity_poly.pdbx_seq_one_letter_code
_entity_poly.pdbx_strand_id
1 'polypeptide(L)'
;MIDINNVKQLKIADGAEIICEVMEELEEDIVVRGAFRIARVDLDNERSYYMFKPWMTYVEEPDHFITINLYHLIAATVPSKDILDQYENAIEKINEARLERDEELGADQEKDLKDEVNVAQELDADNVLKFNFIDKTKLH
;
A
#
# COMPACT_ATOMS: atom_id res chain seq x y z
N MET A 1 -11.90 7.96 0.29
CA MET A 1 -13.17 7.51 -0.35
C MET A 1 -13.13 7.96 -1.79
N ILE A 2 -13.34 7.03 -2.72
CA ILE A 2 -13.36 7.27 -4.17
C ILE A 2 -14.68 7.99 -4.54
N ASP A 3 -14.63 9.01 -5.39
CA ASP A 3 -15.84 9.55 -6.03
C ASP A 3 -16.14 8.78 -7.31
N ILE A 4 -17.14 7.88 -7.24
CA ILE A 4 -17.52 7.01 -8.34
C ILE A 4 -17.94 7.77 -9.62
N ASN A 5 -18.40 9.03 -9.48
CA ASN A 5 -18.82 9.84 -10.62
C ASN A 5 -17.64 10.33 -11.46
N ASN A 6 -16.45 10.40 -10.85
CA ASN A 6 -15.22 10.84 -11.50
C ASN A 6 -14.37 9.66 -12.00
N VAL A 7 -14.86 8.43 -11.87
CA VAL A 7 -14.16 7.25 -12.38
C VAL A 7 -14.28 7.16 -13.90
N LYS A 8 -13.14 6.97 -14.56
CA LYS A 8 -13.02 6.79 -16.01
C LYS A 8 -12.25 5.52 -16.33
N GLN A 9 -12.61 4.89 -17.43
CA GLN A 9 -11.78 3.89 -18.10
C GLN A 9 -11.03 4.58 -19.25
N LEU A 10 -9.71 4.45 -19.24
CA LEU A 10 -8.80 5.11 -20.19
C LEU A 10 -8.09 4.04 -21.04
N LYS A 11 -8.00 4.30 -22.35
CA LYS A 11 -7.18 3.54 -23.29
C LYS A 11 -5.89 4.30 -23.53
N ILE A 12 -4.76 3.71 -23.19
CA ILE A 12 -3.43 4.31 -23.31
C ILE A 12 -2.80 3.94 -24.66
N ALA A 13 -1.89 4.78 -25.16
CA ALA A 13 -1.16 4.63 -26.43
C ALA A 13 -0.44 3.28 -26.58
N ASP A 14 -0.01 2.66 -25.47
CA ASP A 14 0.64 1.35 -25.43
C ASP A 14 -0.34 0.17 -25.55
N GLY A 15 -1.64 0.45 -25.66
CA GLY A 15 -2.72 -0.51 -25.72
C GLY A 15 -3.29 -0.92 -24.35
N ALA A 16 -2.71 -0.45 -23.24
CA ALA A 16 -3.23 -0.70 -21.90
C ALA A 16 -4.62 -0.08 -21.73
N GLU A 17 -5.48 -0.77 -20.97
CA GLU A 17 -6.73 -0.20 -20.46
C GLU A 17 -6.59 -0.06 -18.96
N ILE A 18 -6.86 1.13 -18.46
CA ILE A 18 -6.84 1.43 -17.04
C ILE A 18 -8.20 1.95 -16.58
N ILE A 19 -8.52 1.74 -15.31
CA ILE A 19 -9.62 2.37 -14.61
C ILE A 19 -9.05 3.18 -13.44
N CYS A 20 -9.51 4.41 -13.27
CA CYS A 20 -9.01 5.32 -12.25
C CYS A 20 -10.03 6.41 -11.94
N GLU A 21 -9.91 7.03 -10.77
CA GLU A 21 -10.63 8.25 -10.43
C GLU A 21 -9.85 9.46 -10.96
N VAL A 22 -10.53 10.32 -11.71
CA VAL A 22 -10.00 11.61 -12.17
C VAL A 22 -10.14 12.64 -11.06
N MET A 23 -9.02 13.26 -10.69
CA MET A 23 -8.96 14.27 -9.63
C MET A 23 -8.95 15.67 -10.20
N GLU A 24 -8.21 15.88 -11.30
CA GLU A 24 -8.07 17.18 -11.96
C GLU A 24 -7.71 16.98 -13.44
N GLU A 25 -8.29 17.80 -14.32
CA GLU A 25 -7.91 17.91 -15.72
C GLU A 25 -7.11 19.21 -15.92
N LEU A 26 -5.88 19.08 -16.38
CA LEU A 26 -4.98 20.18 -16.73
C LEU A 26 -4.94 20.36 -18.26
N GLU A 27 -4.23 21.37 -18.76
CA GLU A 27 -4.18 21.67 -20.20
C GLU A 27 -3.59 20.51 -21.03
N GLU A 28 -2.52 19.88 -20.55
CA GLU A 28 -1.82 18.80 -21.26
C GLU A 28 -1.78 17.47 -20.48
N ASP A 29 -2.30 17.47 -19.26
CA ASP A 29 -2.21 16.36 -18.33
C ASP A 29 -3.55 16.08 -17.62
N ILE A 30 -3.71 14.88 -17.10
CA ILE A 30 -4.79 14.51 -16.18
C ILE A 30 -4.20 13.92 -14.91
N VAL A 31 -4.67 14.39 -13.77
CA VAL A 31 -4.28 13.88 -12.45
C VAL A 31 -5.31 12.84 -12.03
N VAL A 32 -4.85 11.63 -11.76
CA VAL A 32 -5.70 10.50 -11.38
C VAL A 32 -5.21 9.85 -10.08
N ARG A 33 -6.06 9.08 -9.42
CA ARG A 33 -5.67 8.19 -8.31
C ARG A 33 -6.32 6.81 -8.43
N GLY A 34 -5.85 5.86 -7.62
CA GLY A 34 -6.37 4.50 -7.62
C GLY A 34 -6.38 3.85 -9.01
N ALA A 35 -5.29 3.98 -9.77
CA ALA A 35 -5.25 3.51 -11.15
C ALA A 35 -4.95 2.01 -11.25
N PHE A 36 -5.86 1.25 -11.88
CA PHE A 36 -5.71 -0.18 -12.13
C PHE A 36 -5.71 -0.49 -13.61
N ARG A 37 -4.76 -1.30 -14.06
CA ARG A 37 -4.80 -1.97 -15.35
C ARG A 37 -5.87 -3.06 -15.33
N ILE A 38 -6.72 -3.06 -16.36
CA ILE A 38 -7.64 -4.14 -16.67
C ILE A 38 -6.88 -5.20 -17.47
N ALA A 39 -6.63 -6.35 -16.86
CA ALA A 39 -5.95 -7.46 -17.51
C ALA A 39 -6.97 -8.55 -17.84
N ARG A 40 -7.02 -8.93 -19.12
CA ARG A 40 -7.77 -10.10 -19.59
C ARG A 40 -6.92 -11.35 -19.41
N VAL A 41 -7.50 -12.38 -18.83
CA VAL A 41 -6.91 -13.71 -18.70
C VAL A 41 -7.84 -14.68 -19.41
N ASP A 42 -7.38 -15.24 -20.52
CA ASP A 42 -8.11 -16.28 -21.25
C ASP A 42 -7.90 -17.62 -20.54
N LEU A 43 -9.01 -18.23 -20.09
CA LEU A 43 -9.00 -19.56 -19.48
C LEU A 43 -9.03 -20.64 -20.57
N ASP A 44 -9.87 -20.43 -21.58
CA ASP A 44 -10.01 -21.24 -22.77
C ASP A 44 -10.50 -20.36 -23.96
N ASN A 45 -10.80 -20.98 -25.12
CA ASN A 45 -11.22 -20.24 -26.32
C ASN A 45 -12.57 -19.49 -26.17
N GLU A 46 -13.38 -19.83 -25.17
CA GLU A 46 -14.72 -19.28 -24.98
C GLU A 46 -14.85 -18.44 -23.70
N ARG A 47 -13.92 -18.58 -22.76
CA ARG A 47 -13.99 -17.96 -21.43
C ARG A 47 -12.77 -17.11 -21.14
N SER A 48 -13.05 -15.87 -20.79
CA SER A 48 -12.06 -14.90 -20.33
C SER A 48 -12.50 -14.29 -19.01
N TYR A 49 -11.56 -14.17 -18.09
CA TYR A 49 -11.72 -13.40 -16.87
C TYR A 49 -11.02 -12.05 -17.03
N TYR A 50 -11.54 -11.05 -16.33
CA TYR A 50 -10.90 -9.76 -16.19
C TYR A 50 -10.45 -9.62 -14.74
N MET A 51 -9.26 -9.04 -14.56
CA MET A 51 -8.74 -8.73 -13.23
C MET A 51 -8.14 -7.33 -13.21
N PHE A 52 -8.27 -6.67 -12.07
CA PHE A 52 -7.57 -5.42 -11.81
C PHE A 52 -6.19 -5.71 -11.26
N LYS A 53 -5.19 -5.03 -11.83
CA LYS A 53 -3.80 -5.01 -11.34
C LYS A 53 -3.40 -3.56 -11.14
N PRO A 54 -2.68 -3.19 -10.06
CA PRO A 54 -2.14 -1.85 -9.94
C PRO A 54 -1.41 -1.45 -11.23
N TRP A 55 -1.72 -0.27 -11.78
CA TRP A 55 -1.10 0.15 -13.03
C TRP A 55 0.40 0.40 -12.87
N MET A 56 0.78 0.99 -11.72
CA MET A 56 2.16 1.20 -11.31
C MET A 56 2.47 0.28 -10.12
N THR A 57 3.37 -0.68 -10.30
CA THR A 57 3.65 -1.73 -9.30
C THR A 57 4.23 -1.21 -7.99
N TYR A 58 5.03 -0.15 -8.04
CA TYR A 58 5.68 0.44 -6.86
C TYR A 58 4.85 1.57 -6.23
N VAL A 59 3.66 1.86 -6.75
CA VAL A 59 2.71 2.76 -6.11
C VAL A 59 1.83 1.90 -5.22
N GLU A 60 2.27 1.72 -3.98
CA GLU A 60 1.63 0.80 -3.03
C GLU A 60 0.36 1.35 -2.39
N GLU A 61 0.09 2.65 -2.56
CA GLU A 61 -1.04 3.33 -1.92
C GLU A 61 -2.02 3.87 -2.97
N PRO A 62 -3.33 3.57 -2.87
CA PRO A 62 -4.32 4.06 -3.83
C PRO A 62 -4.55 5.58 -3.75
N ASP A 63 -4.14 6.22 -2.65
CA ASP A 63 -4.19 7.68 -2.46
C ASP A 63 -3.06 8.43 -3.18
N HIS A 64 -2.11 7.72 -3.81
CA HIS A 64 -1.10 8.38 -4.64
C HIS A 64 -1.72 8.93 -5.93
N PHE A 65 -1.35 10.17 -6.22
CA PHE A 65 -1.66 10.82 -7.48
C PHE A 65 -0.71 10.37 -8.59
N ILE A 66 -1.26 10.15 -9.77
CA ILE A 66 -0.52 9.87 -11.00
C ILE A 66 -0.92 10.93 -12.03
N THR A 67 0.07 11.60 -12.60
CA THR A 67 -0.14 12.52 -13.72
C THR A 67 0.05 11.78 -15.03
N ILE A 68 -0.95 11.83 -15.91
CA ILE A 68 -0.92 11.20 -17.22
C ILE A 68 -0.95 12.29 -18.28
N ASN A 69 0.02 12.27 -19.19
CA ASN A 69 0.04 13.17 -20.33
C ASN A 69 -1.07 12.80 -21.34
N LEU A 70 -1.90 13.78 -21.70
CA LEU A 70 -3.07 13.61 -22.56
C LEU A 70 -2.70 13.17 -23.98
N TYR A 71 -1.52 13.52 -24.49
CA TYR A 71 -1.05 13.09 -25.82
C TYR A 71 -0.80 11.57 -25.90
N HIS A 72 -0.75 10.87 -24.76
CA HIS A 72 -0.64 9.41 -24.68
C HIS A 72 -1.97 8.70 -24.41
N LEU A 73 -3.08 9.45 -24.36
CA LEU A 73 -4.42 8.90 -24.18
C LEU A 73 -5.11 8.72 -25.53
N ILE A 74 -5.52 7.50 -25.84
CA ILE A 74 -6.25 7.18 -27.07
C ILE A 74 -7.74 7.49 -26.89
N ALA A 75 -8.31 7.10 -25.76
CA ALA A 75 -9.74 7.26 -25.49
C ALA A 75 -10.02 7.26 -23.99
N ALA A 76 -11.14 7.88 -23.61
CA ALA A 76 -11.70 7.82 -22.26
C ALA A 76 -13.20 7.51 -22.35
N THR A 77 -13.71 6.73 -21.41
CA THR A 77 -15.14 6.46 -21.28
C THR A 77 -15.56 6.35 -19.82
N VAL A 78 -16.85 6.45 -19.57
CA VAL A 78 -17.46 6.05 -18.29
C VAL A 78 -17.60 4.52 -18.30
N PRO A 79 -17.10 3.80 -17.28
CA PRO A 79 -17.27 2.35 -17.18
C PRO A 79 -18.74 1.95 -16.97
N SER A 80 -19.07 0.67 -17.18
CA SER A 80 -20.39 0.14 -16.81
C SER A 80 -20.56 0.06 -15.29
N LYS A 81 -21.80 0.03 -14.82
CA LYS A 81 -22.10 -0.08 -13.39
C LYS A 81 -21.43 -1.30 -12.73
N ASP A 82 -21.50 -2.46 -13.38
CA ASP A 82 -20.88 -3.68 -12.84
C ASP A 82 -19.36 -3.53 -12.66
N ILE A 83 -18.69 -2.80 -13.54
CA ILE A 83 -17.24 -2.55 -13.47
C ILE A 83 -16.92 -1.51 -12.39
N LEU A 84 -17.77 -0.51 -12.21
CA LEU A 84 -17.67 0.46 -11.11
C LEU A 84 -17.79 -0.23 -9.75
N ASP A 85 -18.78 -1.12 -9.58
CA ASP A 85 -18.96 -1.91 -8.36
C ASP A 85 -17.72 -2.80 -8.09
N GLN A 86 -17.16 -3.45 -9.11
CA GLN A 86 -15.94 -4.23 -8.97
C GLN A 86 -14.72 -3.38 -8.62
N TYR A 87 -14.63 -2.17 -9.15
CA TYR A 87 -13.54 -1.25 -8.90
C TYR A 87 -13.53 -0.76 -7.45
N GLU A 88 -14.71 -0.41 -6.91
CA GLU A 88 -14.87 -0.03 -5.50
C GLU A 88 -14.40 -1.15 -4.56
N ASN A 89 -14.89 -2.38 -4.80
CA ASN A 89 -14.45 -3.57 -4.05
C ASN A 89 -12.94 -3.83 -4.14
N ALA A 90 -12.30 -3.51 -5.27
CA ALA A 90 -10.87 -3.70 -5.45
C ALA A 90 -10.04 -2.69 -4.64
N ILE A 91 -10.49 -1.43 -4.59
CA ILE A 91 -9.89 -0.39 -3.76
C ILE A 91 -10.00 -0.74 -2.28
N GLU A 92 -11.18 -1.19 -1.83
CA GLU A 92 -11.40 -1.62 -0.44
C GLU A 92 -10.44 -2.74 -0.04
N LYS A 93 -10.35 -3.80 -0.85
CA LYS A 93 -9.43 -4.93 -0.59
C LYS A 93 -7.97 -4.52 -0.49
N ILE A 94 -7.55 -3.55 -1.30
CA ILE A 94 -6.15 -3.06 -1.26
C ILE A 94 -5.91 -2.22 -0.01
N ASN A 95 -6.90 -1.45 0.44
CA ASN A 95 -6.82 -0.74 1.71
C ASN A 95 -6.81 -1.70 2.90
N GLU A 96 -7.63 -2.75 2.89
CA GLU A 96 -7.61 -3.81 3.90
C GLU A 96 -6.24 -4.50 3.96
N ALA A 97 -5.74 -4.98 2.82
CA ALA A 97 -4.42 -5.62 2.74
C ALA A 97 -3.27 -4.67 3.11
N ARG A 98 -3.45 -3.35 2.97
CA ARG A 98 -2.49 -2.36 3.47
C ARG A 98 -2.54 -2.28 4.99
N LEU A 99 -3.73 -2.14 5.58
CA LEU A 99 -3.89 -2.05 7.04
C LEU A 99 -3.32 -3.28 7.73
N GLU A 100 -3.58 -4.47 7.19
CA GLU A 100 -3.01 -5.73 7.69
C GLU A 100 -1.47 -5.71 7.66
N ARG A 101 -0.86 -5.25 6.55
CA ARG A 101 0.61 -5.10 6.46
C ARG A 101 1.16 -4.09 7.47
N ASP A 102 0.51 -2.95 7.64
CA ASP A 102 0.95 -1.91 8.56
C ASP A 102 0.86 -2.39 10.03
N GLU A 103 -0.16 -3.18 10.36
CA GLU A 103 -0.31 -3.83 11.66
C GLU A 103 0.77 -4.88 11.93
N GLU A 104 1.08 -5.74 10.95
CA GLU A 104 2.15 -6.73 11.05
C GLU A 104 3.52 -6.07 11.26
N LEU A 105 3.83 -5.04 10.47
CA LEU A 105 5.08 -4.28 10.61
C LEU A 105 5.19 -3.56 11.96
N GLY A 106 4.08 -3.01 12.47
CA GLY A 106 4.03 -2.39 13.79
C GLY A 106 4.26 -3.38 14.92
N ALA A 107 3.68 -4.59 14.81
CA ALA A 107 3.86 -5.66 15.78
C ALA A 107 5.30 -6.18 15.80
N ASP A 108 5.94 -6.31 14.64
CA ASP A 108 7.35 -6.70 14.53
C ASP A 108 8.28 -5.63 15.13
N GLN A 109 8.04 -4.34 14.85
CA GLN A 109 8.79 -3.24 15.46
C GLN A 109 8.64 -3.22 17.00
N GLU A 110 7.43 -3.44 17.52
CA GLU A 110 7.19 -3.48 18.97
C GLU A 110 7.91 -4.67 19.63
N LYS A 111 7.99 -5.81 18.93
CA LYS A 111 8.71 -6.99 19.40
C LYS A 111 10.23 -6.76 19.44
N ASP A 112 10.80 -6.21 18.37
CA ASP A 112 12.23 -5.89 18.30
C ASP A 112 12.64 -4.90 19.41
N LEU A 113 11.82 -3.86 19.65
CA LEU A 113 12.03 -2.92 20.74
C LEU A 113 11.98 -3.59 22.13
N LYS A 114 11.05 -4.54 22.34
CA LYS A 114 10.97 -5.29 23.60
C LYS A 114 12.17 -6.19 23.82
N ASP A 115 12.66 -6.84 22.77
CA ASP A 115 13.85 -7.69 22.83
C ASP A 115 15.10 -6.86 23.13
N GLU A 116 15.28 -5.68 22.52
CA GLU A 116 16.37 -4.75 22.83
C GLU A 116 16.31 -4.23 24.29
N VAL A 117 15.13 -3.87 24.78
CA VAL A 117 14.93 -3.41 26.15
C VAL A 117 15.21 -4.52 27.18
N ASN A 118 14.80 -5.76 26.90
CA ASN A 118 15.09 -6.89 27.75
C ASN A 118 16.60 -7.16 27.85
N VAL A 119 17.31 -7.16 26.71
CA VAL A 119 18.77 -7.33 26.69
C VAL A 119 19.47 -6.22 27.49
N ALA A 120 19.03 -4.96 27.36
CA ALA A 120 19.57 -3.85 28.13
C ALA A 120 19.34 -4.02 29.65
N GLN A 121 18.16 -4.49 30.07
CA GLN A 121 17.86 -4.75 31.48
C GLN A 121 18.67 -5.91 32.06
N GLU A 122 18.92 -6.96 31.28
CA GLU A 122 19.78 -8.07 31.69
C GLU A 122 21.24 -7.63 31.87
N LEU A 123 21.76 -6.78 30.99
CA LEU A 123 23.14 -6.24 31.08
C LEU A 123 23.34 -5.30 32.29
N ASP A 124 22.32 -4.55 32.70
CA ASP A 124 22.38 -3.69 33.89
C ASP A 124 22.33 -4.50 35.20
N ALA A 125 21.79 -5.72 35.20
CA ALA A 125 21.77 -6.59 36.37
C ALA A 125 23.14 -7.23 36.69
N ASP A 126 23.99 -7.45 35.68
CA ASP A 126 25.28 -8.14 35.82
C ASP A 126 26.45 -7.22 36.25
N ASN A 127 26.27 -5.89 36.26
CA ASN A 127 27.32 -4.92 36.59
C ASN A 127 27.35 -4.46 38.07
N VAL A 128 26.61 -5.13 38.98
CA VAL A 128 26.64 -4.82 40.41
C VAL A 128 27.59 -5.76 41.15
N LEU A 129 28.83 -5.32 41.37
CA LEU A 129 29.75 -5.98 42.31
C LEU A 129 29.24 -5.82 43.75
N LYS A 130 28.70 -6.89 44.35
CA LYS A 130 28.40 -6.94 45.79
C LYS A 130 29.70 -7.09 46.58
N PHE A 131 30.31 -5.97 46.98
CA PHE A 131 31.46 -5.98 47.89
C PHE A 131 31.03 -6.41 49.29
N ASN A 132 31.13 -7.71 49.56
CA ASN A 132 30.75 -8.30 50.84
C ASN A 132 31.93 -8.42 51.81
N PHE A 133 32.87 -7.46 51.89
CA PHE A 133 33.96 -7.52 52.87
C PHE A 133 34.43 -6.11 53.31
N ILE A 134 33.62 -5.43 54.11
CA ILE A 134 34.14 -4.46 55.09
C ILE A 134 34.00 -5.14 56.45
N ASP A 135 35.07 -5.80 56.90
CA ASP A 135 35.18 -6.21 58.29
C ASP A 135 35.48 -4.96 59.13
N LYS A 136 34.41 -4.33 59.65
CA LYS A 136 34.46 -3.09 60.44
C LYS A 136 35.23 -3.23 61.76
N THR A 137 35.77 -4.41 62.08
CA THR A 137 36.56 -4.63 63.31
C THR A 137 38.07 -4.50 63.14
N LYS A 138 38.58 -4.29 61.91
CA LYS A 138 40.03 -4.08 61.66
C LYS A 138 40.47 -2.61 61.56
N LEU A 139 39.59 -1.66 61.87
CA LEU A 139 39.99 -0.28 62.17
C LEU A 139 39.86 -0.02 63.67
N HIS A 140 40.88 -0.43 64.42
CA HIS A 140 41.38 0.23 65.64
C HIS A 140 42.79 -0.28 65.93
#